data_AF-A0A3P0MWJ8-F1
#
_entry.id   AF-A0A3P0MWJ8-F1
#
_cell.length_a   1.000
_cell.length_b   1.000
_cell.length_c   1.000
_cell.angle_alpha   90.00
_cell.angle_beta   90.00
_cell.angle_gamma   90.00
#
_symmetry.space_group_name_H-M   'P 1'
#
loop_
_entity.id
_entity.type
_entity.pdbx_description
1 polymer ?
#
loop_
_entity_poly.entity_id
_entity_poly.type
_entity_poly.pdbx_seq_one_letter_code
_entity_poly.pdbx_strand_id
1 'polypeptide(L)'
;ATEAGLPDAPASRPEPPSIIVGRVEGMTMFAKNTPLICIRQMPLPGVVIFVHGVNSEGEWFDATEDGLCKGLNRRIGRLDDQLMYHGIEAGQLTPAKYTESVTPDGFLNPKLWAGNYVKPDPSFSPVIHFRWGYRASGEELKEYGDKIFLNEKDYWGGGPFTNGCSSLPDLWRGGLDDRTMGWMTVQGINPTNRPLYRAPPRAYGVLAALRLAKLIESIRQMQAGVPITVVCHSQGNIVGLTAAFFGDAFPDVEDPWGRTGHCVADAYVLANAPYSLANADGPYKSDTFMDTWSQRATKDANGQRGRQTYAARTQTFGKFLSIVGARKAFEQSVDKVDEDMENKRVSPTSNRSYAAQADRDRHGLNGATYGRVTAYCCPHDQVISAVTVQGIGWRGISKHELDDIGAAGILTQRVFASGFPVGVQKPYRYWEDDWRHGKPGTKSGFWYPPSPPAKFNLIGAVKGNESVLGVAATLVSAPLMFVVTGISSALNMLRVNADPPKGWTVVADAPALDDPFPPKALRFGKPVETQDGDAVSDFNEGNDPPAAWRDANKADADKRADDPYDQYKAKNDDSVA
;
A
#
# COMPACT_ATOMS: atom_id res chain seq x y z
N ALA A 1 -44.75 -35.24 -34.33
CA ALA A 1 -44.84 -33.95 -33.63
C ALA A 1 -44.37 -34.17 -32.21
N THR A 2 -43.10 -33.85 -31.94
CA THR A 2 -42.50 -33.86 -30.61
C THR A 2 -42.79 -32.51 -29.98
N GLU A 3 -43.55 -32.49 -28.89
CA GLU A 3 -43.80 -31.29 -28.09
C GLU A 3 -42.47 -30.73 -27.59
N ALA A 4 -42.17 -29.51 -28.00
CA ALA A 4 -41.10 -28.71 -27.43
C ALA A 4 -41.53 -28.30 -26.01
N GLY A 5 -40.82 -28.77 -25.00
CA GLY A 5 -40.98 -28.32 -23.62
C GLY A 5 -40.76 -26.80 -23.55
N LEU A 6 -41.73 -26.11 -22.94
CA LEU A 6 -41.58 -24.73 -22.53
C LEU A 6 -40.34 -24.60 -21.63
N PRO A 7 -39.49 -23.57 -21.78
CA PRO A 7 -38.39 -23.33 -20.86
C PRO A 7 -38.95 -23.13 -19.45
N ASP A 8 -38.38 -23.84 -18.48
CA ASP A 8 -38.70 -23.66 -17.06
C ASP A 8 -38.69 -22.17 -16.71
N ALA A 9 -39.79 -21.69 -16.13
CA ALA A 9 -39.87 -20.33 -15.65
C ALA A 9 -38.68 -20.09 -14.69
N PRO A 10 -37.91 -18.99 -14.85
CA PRO A 10 -36.80 -18.72 -13.96
C PRO A 10 -37.28 -18.73 -12.51
N ALA A 11 -36.59 -19.48 -11.66
CA ALA A 11 -36.94 -19.61 -10.25
C ALA A 11 -37.21 -18.24 -9.64
N SER A 12 -38.34 -18.11 -8.94
CA SER A 12 -38.72 -16.86 -8.28
C SER A 12 -37.62 -16.41 -7.32
N ARG A 13 -37.21 -15.17 -7.46
CA ARG A 13 -36.17 -14.53 -6.64
C ARG A 13 -36.53 -14.60 -5.15
N PRO A 14 -35.63 -15.05 -4.26
CA PRO A 14 -35.91 -15.06 -2.82
C PRO A 14 -36.19 -13.64 -2.32
N GLU A 15 -37.10 -13.51 -1.34
CA GLU A 15 -37.42 -12.20 -0.75
C GLU A 15 -36.16 -11.56 -0.13
N PRO A 16 -36.00 -10.23 -0.24
CA PRO A 16 -34.85 -9.55 0.34
C PRO A 16 -34.82 -9.73 1.86
N PRO A 17 -33.64 -9.94 2.47
CA PRO A 17 -33.51 -10.08 3.90
C PRO A 17 -33.89 -8.78 4.63
N SER A 18 -34.49 -8.92 5.82
CA SER A 18 -34.73 -7.77 6.71
C SER A 18 -33.41 -7.21 7.25
N ILE A 19 -33.29 -5.89 7.31
CA ILE A 19 -32.11 -5.19 7.84
C ILE A 19 -32.42 -4.63 9.23
N ILE A 20 -31.56 -4.90 10.21
CA ILE A 20 -31.64 -4.28 11.53
C ILE A 20 -31.11 -2.85 11.42
N VAL A 21 -31.97 -1.86 11.67
CA VAL A 21 -31.63 -0.42 11.58
C VAL A 21 -31.41 0.23 12.96
N GLY A 22 -31.67 -0.51 14.04
CA GLY A 22 -31.48 -0.07 15.43
C GLY A 22 -31.85 -1.19 16.41
N ARG A 23 -31.22 -1.19 17.59
CA ARG A 23 -31.54 -2.11 18.69
C ARG A 23 -31.52 -1.32 20.01
N VAL A 24 -32.45 -1.63 20.90
CA VAL A 24 -32.49 -1.08 22.25
C VAL A 24 -32.96 -2.15 23.22
N GLU A 25 -32.34 -2.21 24.40
CA GLU A 25 -32.81 -2.99 25.54
C GLU A 25 -33.32 -2.03 26.62
N GLY A 26 -34.40 -2.39 27.31
CA GLY A 26 -35.01 -1.53 28.31
C GLY A 26 -35.81 -2.31 29.33
N MET A 27 -36.05 -1.69 30.49
CA MET A 27 -36.88 -2.24 31.55
C MET A 27 -38.27 -1.59 31.53
N THR A 28 -39.30 -2.38 31.83
CA THR A 28 -40.66 -1.87 31.99
C THR A 28 -40.73 -0.96 33.22
N MET A 29 -41.08 0.30 33.01
CA MET A 29 -41.24 1.29 34.08
C MET A 29 -42.70 1.36 34.56
N PHE A 30 -42.92 1.54 35.86
CA PHE A 30 -44.26 1.76 36.43
C PHE A 30 -44.86 3.12 36.02
N ALA A 31 -44.01 4.08 35.66
CA ALA A 31 -44.43 5.40 35.18
C ALA A 31 -45.03 5.30 33.77
N LYS A 32 -46.30 5.70 33.63
CA LYS A 32 -46.98 5.81 32.34
C LYS A 32 -46.25 6.79 31.43
N ASN A 33 -46.24 6.50 30.13
CA ASN A 33 -45.66 7.35 29.08
C ASN A 33 -44.14 7.57 29.18
N THR A 34 -43.39 6.58 29.68
CA THR A 34 -41.92 6.58 29.56
C THR A 34 -41.54 5.90 28.23
N PRO A 35 -41.15 6.65 27.18
CA PRO A 35 -40.80 6.04 25.90
C PRO A 35 -39.45 5.32 26.01
N LEU A 36 -39.37 4.12 25.41
CA LEU A 36 -38.09 3.48 25.12
C LEU A 36 -37.57 4.04 23.79
N ILE A 37 -36.43 4.72 23.82
CA ILE A 37 -35.84 5.35 22.63
C ILE A 37 -34.93 4.34 21.93
N CYS A 38 -35.34 3.89 20.75
CA CYS A 38 -34.47 3.13 19.85
C CYS A 38 -33.85 4.10 18.83
N ILE A 39 -32.53 4.22 18.84
CA ILE A 39 -31.81 5.09 17.90
C ILE A 39 -31.65 4.32 16.60
N ARG A 40 -31.99 4.96 15.48
CA ARG A 40 -31.60 4.46 14.15
C ARG A 40 -30.11 4.72 13.98
N GLN A 41 -29.32 3.66 13.90
CA GLN A 41 -27.88 3.78 13.71
C GLN A 41 -27.60 4.41 12.33
N MET A 42 -26.83 5.50 12.27
CA MET A 42 -26.44 6.08 11.00
C MET A 42 -25.58 5.08 10.19
N PRO A 43 -25.77 4.96 8.87
CA PRO A 43 -25.08 3.94 8.08
C PRO A 43 -23.57 4.18 8.00
N LEU A 44 -22.80 3.14 7.66
CA LEU A 44 -21.41 3.31 7.26
C LEU A 44 -21.35 4.08 5.91
N PRO A 45 -20.37 4.98 5.71
CA PRO A 45 -20.23 5.72 4.45
C PRO A 45 -19.77 4.87 3.26
N GLY A 46 -19.50 3.58 3.47
CA GLY A 46 -19.00 2.63 2.48
C GLY A 46 -18.12 1.56 3.11
N VAL A 47 -17.44 0.78 2.27
CA VAL A 47 -16.43 -0.21 2.64
C VAL A 47 -15.06 0.28 2.21
N VAL A 48 -14.07 0.19 3.09
CA VAL A 48 -12.68 0.54 2.79
C VAL A 48 -11.80 -0.68 2.98
N ILE A 49 -11.14 -1.14 1.90
CA ILE A 49 -10.29 -2.33 1.94
C ILE A 49 -8.84 -1.89 1.99
N PHE A 50 -8.13 -2.27 3.04
CA PHE A 50 -6.70 -2.02 3.19
C PHE A 50 -5.89 -3.20 2.65
N VAL A 51 -4.96 -2.91 1.74
CA VAL A 51 -4.12 -3.91 1.07
C VAL A 51 -2.65 -3.59 1.31
N HIS A 52 -1.97 -4.44 2.08
CA HIS A 52 -0.57 -4.24 2.45
C HIS A 52 0.41 -4.66 1.33
N GLY A 53 1.69 -4.32 1.51
CA GLY A 53 2.78 -4.61 0.57
C GLY A 53 3.48 -5.95 0.81
N VAL A 54 4.58 -6.17 0.09
CA VAL A 54 5.52 -7.28 0.34
C VAL A 54 6.20 -7.11 1.69
N ASN A 55 6.61 -8.21 2.30
CA ASN A 55 7.36 -8.20 3.56
C ASN A 55 6.66 -7.38 4.66
N SER A 56 5.35 -7.56 4.76
CA SER A 56 4.44 -6.83 5.65
C SER A 56 3.23 -7.70 5.95
N GLU A 57 2.72 -7.63 7.17
CA GLU A 57 1.45 -8.25 7.60
C GLU A 57 0.33 -7.20 7.79
N GLY A 58 0.56 -5.97 7.31
CA GLY A 58 -0.35 -4.85 7.48
C GLY A 58 -0.12 -4.05 8.77
N GLU A 59 1.14 -3.82 9.14
CA GLU A 59 1.54 -3.08 10.36
C GLU A 59 0.97 -1.65 10.41
N TRP A 60 0.60 -1.09 9.25
CA TRP A 60 0.02 0.25 9.13
C TRP A 60 -1.50 0.29 9.33
N PHE A 61 -2.17 -0.86 9.34
CA PHE A 61 -3.63 -0.94 9.29
C PHE A 61 -4.30 -0.26 10.48
N ASP A 62 -3.94 -0.64 11.72
CA ASP A 62 -4.57 -0.13 12.94
C ASP A 62 -4.47 1.40 13.06
N ALA A 63 -3.26 1.95 12.86
CA ALA A 63 -3.04 3.40 12.93
C ALA A 63 -3.82 4.15 11.84
N THR A 64 -3.96 3.55 10.66
CA THR A 64 -4.67 4.17 9.53
C THR A 64 -6.18 4.07 9.70
N GLU A 65 -6.69 2.99 10.28
CA GLU A 65 -8.11 2.86 10.62
C GLU A 65 -8.54 3.85 11.70
N ASP A 66 -7.72 4.04 12.74
CA ASP A 66 -7.95 5.06 13.76
C ASP A 66 -8.03 6.47 13.14
N GLY A 67 -7.04 6.83 12.32
CA GLY A 67 -7.03 8.09 11.58
C GLY A 67 -8.22 8.24 10.63
N LEU A 68 -8.58 7.17 9.92
CA LEU A 68 -9.71 7.14 8.99
C LEU A 68 -11.05 7.33 9.72
N CYS A 69 -11.30 6.63 10.83
CA CYS A 69 -12.52 6.79 11.61
C CYS A 69 -12.66 8.20 12.16
N LYS A 70 -11.59 8.77 12.74
CA LYS A 70 -11.55 10.15 13.23
C LYS A 70 -11.81 11.16 12.11
N GLY A 71 -11.10 11.00 10.98
CA GLY A 71 -11.24 11.87 9.82
C GLY A 71 -12.63 11.81 9.20
N LEU A 72 -13.21 10.61 9.07
CA LEU A 72 -14.57 10.43 8.58
C LEU A 72 -15.57 11.03 9.56
N ASN A 73 -15.52 10.76 10.87
CA ASN A 73 -16.44 11.39 11.83
C ASN A 73 -16.45 12.91 11.72
N ARG A 74 -15.27 13.53 11.54
CA ARG A 74 -15.17 14.97 11.30
C ARG A 74 -15.78 15.40 9.96
N ARG A 75 -15.51 14.66 8.87
CA ARG A 75 -15.97 14.97 7.51
C ARG A 75 -17.49 14.82 7.36
N ILE A 76 -18.06 13.74 7.89
CA ILE A 76 -19.48 13.38 7.72
C ILE A 76 -20.36 13.81 8.90
N GLY A 77 -19.90 14.76 9.71
CA GLY A 77 -20.74 15.42 10.71
C GLY A 77 -21.13 14.56 11.91
N ARG A 78 -20.22 13.71 12.42
CA ARG A 78 -20.48 12.76 13.52
C ARG A 78 -19.66 13.03 14.79
N LEU A 79 -19.18 14.26 14.96
CA LEU A 79 -18.52 14.66 16.21
C LEU A 79 -19.53 14.73 17.38
N ASP A 80 -19.06 14.62 18.61
CA ASP A 80 -19.90 14.67 19.82
C ASP A 80 -20.74 15.95 19.88
N ASP A 81 -20.17 17.08 19.45
CA ASP A 81 -20.88 18.34 19.40
C ASP A 81 -21.90 18.43 18.24
N GLN A 82 -22.00 17.42 17.39
CA GLN A 82 -22.94 17.37 16.26
C GLN A 82 -24.05 16.34 16.45
N LEU A 83 -23.89 15.37 17.35
CA LEU A 83 -24.86 14.31 17.59
C LEU A 83 -25.67 14.56 18.87
N MET A 84 -26.91 14.09 18.86
CA MET A 84 -27.78 14.10 20.05
C MET A 84 -27.47 12.90 20.97
N TYR A 85 -27.13 11.76 20.37
CA TYR A 85 -26.71 10.53 21.05
C TYR A 85 -25.33 10.15 20.54
N HIS A 86 -24.49 9.61 21.41
CA HIS A 86 -23.08 9.33 21.10
C HIS A 86 -22.83 7.82 21.04
N GLY A 87 -21.65 7.47 20.53
CA GLY A 87 -21.16 6.12 20.43
C GLY A 87 -21.61 5.38 19.19
N ILE A 88 -21.26 4.09 19.17
CA ILE A 88 -21.49 3.18 18.05
C ILE A 88 -22.97 3.07 17.69
N GLU A 89 -23.87 3.04 18.67
CA GLU A 89 -25.32 2.95 18.43
C GLU A 89 -25.88 4.16 17.68
N ALA A 90 -25.27 5.34 17.82
CA ALA A 90 -25.62 6.52 17.03
C ALA A 90 -24.99 6.49 15.63
N GLY A 91 -24.00 5.63 15.39
CA GLY A 91 -23.24 5.52 14.14
C GLY A 91 -21.94 6.32 14.14
N GLN A 92 -21.41 6.71 15.31
CA GLN A 92 -20.05 7.26 15.38
C GLN A 92 -19.02 6.19 15.04
N LEU A 93 -18.17 6.48 14.07
CA LEU A 93 -17.17 5.54 13.58
C LEU A 93 -16.12 5.29 14.66
N THR A 94 -15.91 4.03 14.99
CA THR A 94 -14.98 3.59 16.04
C THR A 94 -14.15 2.45 15.47
N PRO A 95 -12.80 2.54 15.50
CA PRO A 95 -11.94 1.51 14.93
C PRO A 95 -12.20 0.17 15.61
N ALA A 96 -12.08 -0.92 14.84
CA ALA A 96 -12.10 -2.25 15.42
C ALA A 96 -10.80 -2.52 16.20
N LYS A 97 -10.89 -3.48 17.14
CA LYS A 97 -9.71 -4.02 17.80
C LYS A 97 -9.44 -5.40 17.25
N TYR A 98 -8.17 -5.73 17.07
CA TYR A 98 -7.76 -6.99 16.47
C TYR A 98 -6.99 -7.86 17.45
N THR A 99 -7.10 -9.16 17.26
CA THR A 99 -6.23 -10.14 17.90
C THR A 99 -4.82 -10.03 17.31
N GLU A 100 -3.85 -9.94 18.20
CA GLU A 100 -2.44 -9.74 17.90
C GLU A 100 -1.93 -10.87 16.99
N SER A 101 -1.15 -10.53 15.97
CA SER A 101 -0.67 -11.51 14.99
C SER A 101 0.55 -12.30 15.48
N VAL A 102 1.29 -11.75 16.44
CA VAL A 102 2.44 -12.39 17.08
C VAL A 102 2.32 -12.37 18.61
N THR A 103 2.94 -13.33 19.28
CA THR A 103 3.14 -13.35 20.73
C THR A 103 4.19 -12.31 21.15
N PRO A 104 4.29 -11.94 22.43
CA PRO A 104 5.37 -11.09 22.94
C PRO A 104 6.77 -11.62 22.56
N ASP A 105 6.94 -12.95 22.51
CA ASP A 105 8.19 -13.60 22.10
C ASP A 105 8.40 -13.63 20.57
N GLY A 106 7.42 -13.21 19.77
CA GLY A 106 7.56 -12.98 18.31
C GLY A 106 7.23 -14.14 17.41
N PHE A 107 6.62 -15.17 17.98
CA PHE A 107 6.04 -16.26 17.21
C PHE A 107 4.62 -15.90 16.79
N LEU A 108 4.07 -16.56 15.79
CA LEU A 108 2.68 -16.41 15.42
C LEU A 108 1.78 -16.70 16.61
N ASN A 109 0.76 -15.88 16.79
CA ASN A 109 -0.21 -16.09 17.85
C ASN A 109 -1.03 -17.36 17.57
N PRO A 110 -0.87 -18.46 18.35
CA PRO A 110 -1.57 -19.72 18.08
C PRO A 110 -3.08 -19.62 18.35
N LYS A 111 -3.52 -18.56 19.04
CA LYS A 111 -4.93 -18.29 19.29
C LYS A 111 -5.58 -17.48 18.17
N LEU A 112 -4.82 -16.87 17.26
CA LEU A 112 -5.37 -16.08 16.16
C LEU A 112 -5.93 -17.00 15.07
N TRP A 113 -7.21 -16.82 14.72
CA TRP A 113 -7.86 -17.43 13.57
C TRP A 113 -8.95 -16.52 13.02
N ALA A 114 -9.54 -16.89 11.88
CA ALA A 114 -10.47 -16.01 11.15
C ALA A 114 -11.68 -15.53 11.99
N GLY A 115 -12.24 -16.37 12.86
CA GLY A 115 -13.43 -16.03 13.65
C GLY A 115 -13.16 -15.32 14.98
N ASN A 116 -11.89 -15.06 15.34
CA ASN A 116 -11.57 -14.17 16.47
C ASN A 116 -10.59 -13.06 16.09
N TYR A 117 -10.36 -12.85 14.79
CA TYR A 117 -9.46 -11.81 14.33
C TYR A 117 -9.94 -10.43 14.77
N VAL A 118 -11.23 -10.14 14.59
CA VAL A 118 -11.88 -8.97 15.18
C VAL A 118 -12.27 -9.35 16.61
N LYS A 119 -11.79 -8.58 17.59
CA LYS A 119 -12.14 -8.75 19.00
C LYS A 119 -13.62 -8.36 19.21
N PRO A 120 -14.30 -8.94 20.21
CA PRO A 120 -15.71 -8.66 20.47
C PRO A 120 -15.95 -7.25 21.05
N ASP A 121 -14.89 -6.47 21.30
CA ASP A 121 -14.99 -5.07 21.66
C ASP A 121 -15.92 -4.32 20.69
N PRO A 122 -16.87 -3.51 21.19
CA PRO A 122 -17.71 -2.68 20.35
C PRO A 122 -16.89 -1.83 19.39
N SER A 123 -17.21 -1.90 18.11
CA SER A 123 -16.61 -1.08 17.05
C SER A 123 -17.63 -0.74 15.97
N PHE A 124 -17.33 0.27 15.16
CA PHE A 124 -18.15 0.68 14.02
C PHE A 124 -17.24 1.23 12.92
N SER A 125 -16.50 0.33 12.29
CA SER A 125 -15.49 0.66 11.30
C SER A 125 -15.93 0.24 9.90
N PRO A 126 -15.63 1.03 8.86
CA PRO A 126 -15.85 0.62 7.47
C PRO A 126 -14.72 -0.26 6.92
N VAL A 127 -13.70 -0.58 7.72
CA VAL A 127 -12.43 -1.15 7.23
C VAL A 127 -12.44 -2.67 7.17
N ILE A 128 -11.90 -3.21 6.08
CA ILE A 128 -11.53 -4.61 5.91
C ILE A 128 -10.02 -4.73 5.72
N HIS A 129 -9.36 -5.53 6.57
CA HIS A 129 -7.95 -5.87 6.43
C HIS A 129 -7.77 -7.01 5.42
N PHE A 130 -7.28 -6.70 4.22
CA PHE A 130 -6.98 -7.69 3.21
C PHE A 130 -5.51 -8.14 3.34
N ARG A 131 -5.31 -9.28 4.00
CA ARG A 131 -4.00 -9.91 4.16
C ARG A 131 -3.73 -10.95 3.08
N TRP A 132 -2.52 -10.93 2.53
CA TRP A 132 -2.06 -11.85 1.50
C TRP A 132 -0.59 -12.18 1.70
N GLY A 133 -0.09 -13.24 1.09
CA GLY A 133 1.31 -13.62 1.25
C GLY A 133 1.69 -14.89 0.53
N TYR A 134 2.91 -15.35 0.79
CA TYR A 134 3.49 -16.55 0.24
C TYR A 134 3.60 -17.62 1.32
N ARG A 135 3.28 -18.87 0.98
CA ARG A 135 3.54 -20.04 1.81
C ARG A 135 4.30 -21.06 0.98
N ALA A 136 5.45 -21.49 1.48
CA ALA A 136 6.28 -22.49 0.80
C ALA A 136 5.63 -23.88 0.90
N SER A 137 5.64 -24.62 -0.20
CA SER A 137 5.49 -26.07 -0.17
C SER A 137 6.73 -26.75 0.41
N GLY A 138 6.66 -28.05 0.72
CA GLY A 138 7.82 -28.79 1.22
C GLY A 138 8.98 -28.86 0.22
N GLU A 139 8.72 -28.76 -1.09
CA GLU A 139 9.75 -28.70 -2.13
C GLU A 139 10.38 -27.30 -2.18
N GLU A 140 9.55 -26.26 -2.16
CA GLU A 140 10.02 -24.88 -2.18
C GLU A 140 10.76 -24.50 -0.89
N LEU A 141 10.38 -25.07 0.26
CA LEU A 141 11.12 -24.87 1.50
C LEU A 141 12.56 -25.42 1.40
N LYS A 142 12.76 -26.53 0.69
CA LYS A 142 14.09 -27.07 0.41
C LYS A 142 14.88 -26.19 -0.56
N GLU A 143 14.20 -25.56 -1.52
CA GLU A 143 14.85 -24.73 -2.55
C GLU A 143 15.13 -23.29 -2.07
N TYR A 144 14.24 -22.71 -1.27
CA TYR A 144 14.25 -21.28 -0.90
C TYR A 144 14.30 -21.02 0.61
N GLY A 145 14.11 -22.02 1.48
CA GLY A 145 13.91 -21.80 2.92
C GLY A 145 15.08 -21.12 3.64
N ASP A 146 16.30 -21.25 3.13
CA ASP A 146 17.50 -20.57 3.63
C ASP A 146 17.77 -19.21 2.95
N LYS A 147 16.94 -18.82 1.98
CA LYS A 147 17.10 -17.65 1.10
C LYS A 147 16.06 -16.56 1.31
N ILE A 148 14.92 -16.89 1.93
CA ILE A 148 13.82 -15.94 2.18
C ILE A 148 13.41 -15.98 3.65
N PHE A 149 12.84 -14.88 4.14
CA PHE A 149 12.23 -14.88 5.46
C PHE A 149 10.91 -15.64 5.42
N LEU A 150 10.78 -16.65 6.29
CA LEU A 150 9.58 -17.40 6.56
C LEU A 150 9.42 -17.51 8.08
N ASN A 151 8.18 -17.51 8.55
CA ASN A 151 7.87 -17.81 9.95
C ASN A 151 7.88 -19.32 10.22
N GLU A 152 7.61 -19.72 11.45
CA GLU A 152 7.60 -21.12 11.91
C GLU A 152 6.48 -21.99 11.30
N LYS A 153 5.68 -21.43 10.39
CA LYS A 153 4.67 -22.13 9.57
C LYS A 153 4.97 -22.07 8.08
N ASP A 154 6.21 -21.75 7.73
CA ASP A 154 6.75 -21.69 6.36
C ASP A 154 6.02 -20.68 5.46
N TYR A 155 5.52 -19.57 6.03
CA TYR A 155 4.88 -18.49 5.26
C TYR A 155 5.41 -17.10 5.62
N TRP A 156 5.12 -16.12 4.77
CA TRP A 156 5.44 -14.72 5.03
C TRP A 156 4.46 -13.77 4.34
N GLY A 157 4.01 -12.75 5.09
CA GLY A 157 3.11 -11.70 4.65
C GLY A 157 3.64 -10.90 3.49
N GLY A 158 2.80 -10.77 2.47
CA GLY A 158 3.12 -10.13 1.20
C GLY A 158 4.17 -10.87 0.36
N GLY A 159 4.73 -11.96 0.89
CA GLY A 159 5.81 -12.73 0.29
C GLY A 159 7.18 -12.05 0.36
N PRO A 160 8.20 -12.69 -0.24
CA PRO A 160 9.58 -12.23 -0.18
C PRO A 160 9.77 -10.82 -0.75
N PHE A 161 10.57 -9.99 -0.09
CA PHE A 161 10.85 -8.62 -0.52
C PHE A 161 11.42 -8.55 -1.96
N THR A 162 12.28 -9.51 -2.34
CA THR A 162 12.87 -9.65 -3.68
C THR A 162 11.85 -9.94 -4.79
N ASN A 163 10.62 -10.32 -4.43
CA ASN A 163 9.51 -10.52 -5.36
C ASN A 163 8.68 -9.26 -5.62
N GLY A 164 9.13 -8.09 -5.15
CA GLY A 164 8.58 -6.81 -5.58
C GLY A 164 8.51 -6.69 -7.11
N CYS A 165 7.38 -6.18 -7.61
CA CYS A 165 7.11 -5.98 -9.03
C CYS A 165 6.86 -4.51 -9.31
N SER A 166 7.27 -4.08 -10.50
CA SER A 166 7.12 -2.71 -10.99
C SER A 166 6.20 -2.61 -12.21
N SER A 167 5.64 -3.74 -12.65
CA SER A 167 4.55 -3.83 -13.63
C SER A 167 3.63 -5.02 -13.36
N LEU A 168 2.42 -5.02 -13.90
CA LEU A 168 1.44 -6.09 -13.62
C LEU A 168 1.85 -7.46 -14.20
N PRO A 169 2.37 -7.56 -15.44
CA PRO A 169 2.76 -8.86 -16.00
C PRO A 169 3.85 -9.58 -15.21
N ASP A 170 4.61 -8.88 -14.37
CA ASP A 170 5.64 -9.48 -13.51
C ASP A 170 5.05 -10.51 -12.52
N LEU A 171 3.76 -10.39 -12.17
CA LEU A 171 3.07 -11.35 -11.30
C LEU A 171 2.99 -12.77 -11.90
N TRP A 172 2.95 -12.89 -13.23
CA TRP A 172 2.84 -14.17 -13.95
C TRP A 172 4.20 -14.82 -14.25
N ARG A 173 5.29 -14.30 -13.65
CA ARG A 173 6.65 -14.72 -13.96
C ARG A 173 7.32 -15.39 -12.76
N GLY A 174 8.49 -15.98 -13.00
CA GLY A 174 9.35 -16.49 -11.94
C GLY A 174 9.74 -15.39 -10.95
N GLY A 175 10.23 -15.79 -9.78
CA GLY A 175 10.81 -14.85 -8.82
C GLY A 175 12.11 -14.23 -9.33
N LEU A 176 12.77 -13.43 -8.48
CA LEU A 176 14.08 -12.86 -8.81
C LEU A 176 15.06 -13.97 -9.23
N ASP A 177 15.61 -13.85 -10.45
CA ASP A 177 16.84 -14.55 -10.84
C ASP A 177 18.00 -13.77 -10.24
N ASP A 178 18.71 -14.38 -9.29
CA ASP A 178 19.78 -13.73 -8.54
C ASP A 178 21.07 -13.60 -9.33
N ARG A 179 21.16 -14.16 -10.54
CA ARG A 179 22.35 -14.00 -11.38
C ARG A 179 22.32 -12.64 -12.05
N THR A 180 23.48 -12.00 -12.11
CA THR A 180 23.69 -10.66 -12.69
C THR A 180 24.37 -10.76 -14.06
N MET A 181 25.46 -11.52 -14.15
CA MET A 181 26.09 -11.93 -15.42
C MET A 181 27.03 -13.11 -15.17
N GLY A 182 26.92 -14.18 -15.96
CA GLY A 182 27.73 -15.38 -15.76
C GLY A 182 27.55 -15.98 -14.35
N TRP A 183 28.62 -15.96 -13.55
CA TRP A 183 28.67 -16.43 -12.16
C TRP A 183 28.46 -15.33 -11.11
N MET A 184 28.23 -14.08 -11.50
CA MET A 184 28.00 -12.99 -10.55
C MET A 184 26.54 -13.00 -10.05
N THR A 185 26.33 -12.67 -8.78
CA THR A 185 24.98 -12.63 -8.16
C THR A 185 24.62 -11.23 -7.64
N VAL A 186 23.33 -10.93 -7.51
CA VAL A 186 22.81 -9.67 -6.97
C VAL A 186 23.29 -9.48 -5.54
N GLN A 187 23.34 -10.57 -4.77
CA GLN A 187 23.91 -10.57 -3.42
C GLN A 187 25.40 -10.24 -3.37
N GLY A 188 26.16 -10.58 -4.43
CA GLY A 188 27.58 -10.26 -4.54
C GLY A 188 27.88 -8.78 -4.76
N ILE A 189 26.88 -7.96 -5.11
CA ILE A 189 27.01 -6.51 -5.32
C ILE A 189 26.04 -5.69 -4.44
N ASN A 190 25.32 -6.35 -3.53
CA ASN A 190 24.36 -5.74 -2.63
C ASN A 190 25.09 -5.00 -1.49
N PRO A 191 24.93 -3.67 -1.37
CA PRO A 191 25.60 -2.91 -0.31
C PRO A 191 24.82 -2.90 1.01
N THR A 192 23.67 -3.57 1.08
CA THR A 192 22.82 -3.61 2.27
C THR A 192 22.95 -4.95 3.02
N ASN A 193 22.56 -4.94 4.30
CA ASN A 193 22.53 -6.15 5.13
C ASN A 193 21.32 -7.05 4.86
N ARG A 194 20.39 -6.66 3.97
CA ARG A 194 19.21 -7.45 3.61
C ARG A 194 19.59 -8.42 2.49
N PRO A 195 19.57 -9.75 2.72
CA PRO A 195 19.99 -10.68 1.68
C PRO A 195 19.03 -10.66 0.48
N LEU A 196 19.57 -10.60 -0.73
CA LEU A 196 18.85 -10.63 -2.01
C LEU A 196 19.20 -11.94 -2.73
N TYR A 197 18.50 -13.00 -2.36
CA TYR A 197 18.65 -14.33 -2.96
C TYR A 197 17.54 -14.62 -3.98
N ARG A 198 17.72 -15.72 -4.71
CA ARG A 198 16.70 -16.29 -5.60
C ARG A 198 15.39 -16.49 -4.84
N ALA A 199 14.27 -16.11 -5.48
CA ALA A 199 12.95 -16.09 -4.87
C ALA A 199 11.97 -17.05 -5.57
N PRO A 200 10.93 -17.53 -4.87
CA PRO A 200 9.90 -18.39 -5.44
C PRO A 200 9.08 -17.67 -6.53
N PRO A 201 8.37 -18.42 -7.40
CA PRO A 201 7.49 -17.85 -8.43
C PRO A 201 6.43 -16.88 -7.86
N ARG A 202 6.04 -15.86 -8.63
CA ARG A 202 5.16 -14.77 -8.16
C ARG A 202 3.66 -15.03 -8.27
N ALA A 203 3.27 -16.24 -8.67
CA ALA A 203 1.87 -16.61 -8.91
C ALA A 203 0.95 -16.40 -7.68
N TYR A 204 1.49 -16.45 -6.46
CA TYR A 204 0.74 -16.11 -5.25
C TYR A 204 0.18 -14.67 -5.26
N GLY A 205 0.86 -13.73 -5.93
CA GLY A 205 0.37 -12.36 -6.13
C GLY A 205 -0.81 -12.29 -7.10
N VAL A 206 -0.85 -13.15 -8.12
CA VAL A 206 -2.02 -13.30 -9.02
C VAL A 206 -3.22 -13.83 -8.24
N LEU A 207 -3.01 -14.84 -7.41
CA LEU A 207 -4.04 -15.41 -6.54
C LEU A 207 -4.54 -14.38 -5.51
N ALA A 208 -3.65 -13.55 -4.96
CA ALA A 208 -4.03 -12.46 -4.07
C ALA A 208 -4.91 -11.43 -4.79
N ALA A 209 -4.55 -11.02 -6.01
CA ALA A 209 -5.35 -10.09 -6.80
C ALA A 209 -6.73 -10.69 -7.17
N LEU A 210 -6.78 -11.98 -7.52
CA LEU A 210 -8.02 -12.69 -7.78
C LEU A 210 -8.91 -12.73 -6.54
N ARG A 211 -8.34 -13.02 -5.37
CA ARG A 211 -9.06 -13.01 -4.09
C ARG A 211 -9.60 -11.63 -3.71
N LEU A 212 -8.85 -10.57 -3.99
CA LEU A 212 -9.31 -9.20 -3.77
C LEU A 212 -10.49 -8.85 -4.69
N ALA A 213 -10.42 -9.22 -5.97
CA ALA A 213 -11.54 -9.07 -6.89
C ALA A 213 -12.77 -9.88 -6.45
N LYS A 214 -12.57 -11.10 -5.94
CA LYS A 214 -13.64 -11.94 -5.39
C LYS A 214 -14.23 -11.41 -4.09
N LEU A 215 -13.43 -10.75 -3.25
CA LEU A 215 -13.95 -10.02 -2.10
C LEU A 215 -14.86 -8.87 -2.54
N ILE A 216 -14.46 -8.09 -3.54
CA ILE A 216 -15.29 -7.02 -4.11
C ILE A 216 -16.58 -7.60 -4.71
N GLU A 217 -16.51 -8.68 -5.48
CA GLU A 217 -17.68 -9.42 -5.97
C GLU A 217 -18.62 -9.83 -4.83
N SER A 218 -18.09 -10.41 -3.74
CA SER A 218 -18.88 -10.82 -2.58
C SER A 218 -19.57 -9.63 -1.90
N ILE A 219 -18.89 -8.49 -1.77
CA ILE A 219 -19.50 -7.26 -1.24
C ILE A 219 -20.63 -6.79 -2.16
N ARG A 220 -20.45 -6.82 -3.49
CA ARG A 220 -21.48 -6.45 -4.47
C ARG A 220 -22.68 -7.40 -4.45
N GLN A 221 -22.45 -8.70 -4.23
CA GLN A 221 -23.51 -9.69 -4.03
C GLN A 221 -24.31 -9.44 -2.76
N MET A 222 -23.73 -8.81 -1.72
CA MET A 222 -24.48 -8.42 -0.52
C MET A 222 -25.21 -7.09 -0.71
N GLN A 223 -24.57 -6.10 -1.34
CA GLN A 223 -25.16 -4.79 -1.61
C GLN A 223 -24.51 -4.17 -2.85
N ALA A 224 -25.19 -4.25 -4.00
CA ALA A 224 -24.61 -3.88 -5.29
C ALA A 224 -24.14 -2.42 -5.35
N GLY A 225 -24.91 -1.51 -4.73
CA GLY A 225 -24.65 -0.07 -4.74
C GLY A 225 -23.78 0.46 -3.60
N VAL A 226 -23.17 -0.38 -2.75
CA VAL A 226 -22.34 0.10 -1.63
C VAL A 226 -21.06 0.78 -2.14
N PRO A 227 -20.68 1.98 -1.66
CA PRO A 227 -19.39 2.58 -2.02
C PRO A 227 -18.22 1.68 -1.58
N ILE A 228 -17.27 1.39 -2.47
CA ILE A 228 -16.05 0.63 -2.12
C ILE A 228 -14.81 1.45 -2.46
N THR A 229 -13.93 1.65 -1.47
CA THR A 229 -12.59 2.24 -1.67
C THR A 229 -11.51 1.22 -1.36
N VAL A 230 -10.53 1.07 -2.24
CA VAL A 230 -9.34 0.23 -1.99
C VAL A 230 -8.14 1.11 -1.71
N VAL A 231 -7.50 0.93 -0.55
CA VAL A 231 -6.28 1.62 -0.15
C VAL A 231 -5.12 0.64 -0.21
N CYS A 232 -4.23 0.88 -1.15
CA CYS A 232 -3.08 0.02 -1.41
C CYS A 232 -1.79 0.67 -0.93
N HIS A 233 -0.94 -0.11 -0.26
CA HIS A 233 0.42 0.32 0.10
C HIS A 233 1.48 -0.56 -0.59
N SER A 234 2.53 0.07 -1.12
CA SER A 234 3.69 -0.61 -1.72
C SER A 234 3.26 -1.68 -2.75
N GLN A 235 3.71 -2.93 -2.66
CA GLN A 235 3.34 -4.01 -3.58
C GLN A 235 1.83 -4.30 -3.64
N GLY A 236 1.08 -3.96 -2.59
CA GLY A 236 -0.37 -4.06 -2.56
C GLY A 236 -1.02 -3.26 -3.68
N ASN A 237 -0.34 -2.23 -4.22
CA ASN A 237 -0.79 -1.50 -5.41
C ASN A 237 -0.81 -2.39 -6.66
N ILE A 238 0.19 -3.23 -6.86
CA ILE A 238 0.21 -4.16 -8.01
C ILE A 238 -0.93 -5.18 -7.88
N VAL A 239 -1.17 -5.68 -6.65
CA VAL A 239 -2.32 -6.55 -6.34
C VAL A 239 -3.65 -5.84 -6.62
N GLY A 240 -3.82 -4.60 -6.13
CA GLY A 240 -5.03 -3.80 -6.30
C GLY A 240 -5.32 -3.42 -7.76
N LEU A 241 -4.30 -2.98 -8.50
CA LEU A 241 -4.42 -2.69 -9.93
C LEU A 241 -4.84 -3.95 -10.69
N THR A 242 -4.19 -5.09 -10.46
CA THR A 242 -4.55 -6.36 -11.09
C THR A 242 -5.95 -6.83 -10.70
N ALA A 243 -6.37 -6.62 -9.45
CA ALA A 243 -7.71 -6.97 -8.99
C ALA A 243 -8.79 -6.17 -9.73
N ALA A 244 -8.55 -4.90 -10.07
CA ALA A 244 -9.48 -4.12 -10.88
C ALA A 244 -9.68 -4.71 -12.28
N PHE A 245 -8.62 -5.21 -12.93
CA PHE A 245 -8.73 -5.91 -14.20
C PHE A 245 -9.49 -7.24 -14.10
N PHE A 246 -9.28 -8.01 -13.03
CA PHE A 246 -10.07 -9.22 -12.79
C PHE A 246 -11.54 -8.91 -12.55
N GLY A 247 -11.82 -7.88 -11.74
CA GLY A 247 -13.16 -7.39 -11.47
C GLY A 247 -13.90 -6.92 -12.72
N ASP A 248 -13.22 -6.16 -13.60
CA ASP A 248 -13.76 -5.68 -14.89
C ASP A 248 -14.10 -6.85 -15.84
N ALA A 249 -13.39 -7.97 -15.71
CA ALA A 249 -13.62 -9.17 -16.52
C ALA A 249 -14.68 -10.12 -15.92
N PHE A 250 -15.09 -9.93 -14.66
CA PHE A 250 -16.15 -10.72 -14.06
C PHE A 250 -17.53 -10.29 -14.59
N PRO A 251 -18.50 -11.21 -14.67
CA PRO A 251 -19.88 -10.82 -14.91
C PRO A 251 -20.38 -9.93 -13.77
N ASP A 252 -21.34 -9.08 -14.08
CA ASP A 252 -22.06 -8.34 -13.04
C ASP A 252 -22.82 -9.32 -12.13
N VAL A 253 -22.99 -8.92 -10.87
CA VAL A 253 -23.69 -9.71 -9.86
C VAL A 253 -24.94 -8.98 -9.38
N GLU A 254 -25.95 -9.72 -8.94
CA GLU A 254 -27.15 -9.16 -8.33
C GLU A 254 -27.10 -9.26 -6.81
N ASP A 255 -27.56 -8.22 -6.13
CA ASP A 255 -27.76 -8.24 -4.68
C ASP A 255 -29.14 -8.83 -4.30
N PRO A 256 -29.45 -9.01 -3.00
CA PRO A 256 -30.74 -9.53 -2.55
C PRO A 256 -31.93 -8.60 -2.82
N TRP A 257 -31.71 -7.38 -3.31
CA TRP A 257 -32.78 -6.45 -3.74
C TRP A 257 -32.95 -6.33 -5.25
N GLY A 258 -32.03 -6.87 -6.06
CA GLY A 258 -32.17 -7.05 -7.51
C GLY A 258 -31.46 -5.97 -8.26
N ARG A 259 -30.54 -5.30 -7.57
CA ARG A 259 -29.67 -4.30 -8.14
C ARG A 259 -28.43 -5.01 -8.65
N THR A 260 -28.03 -4.63 -9.85
CA THR A 260 -26.83 -5.13 -10.50
C THR A 260 -25.61 -4.34 -10.04
N GLY A 261 -24.54 -5.04 -9.67
CA GLY A 261 -23.28 -4.48 -9.23
C GLY A 261 -22.12 -5.01 -10.06
N HIS A 262 -21.33 -4.10 -10.61
CA HIS A 262 -20.08 -4.44 -11.28
C HIS A 262 -18.97 -4.70 -10.25
N CYS A 263 -18.12 -5.69 -10.50
CA CYS A 263 -17.16 -6.23 -9.52
C CYS A 263 -15.87 -5.40 -9.37
N VAL A 264 -16.00 -4.07 -9.43
CA VAL A 264 -14.89 -3.11 -9.35
C VAL A 264 -15.16 -2.10 -8.22
N ALA A 265 -14.10 -1.75 -7.47
CA ALA A 265 -14.17 -0.72 -6.45
C ALA A 265 -14.31 0.69 -7.05
N ASP A 266 -15.01 1.58 -6.36
CA ASP A 266 -15.39 2.89 -6.89
C ASP A 266 -14.28 3.94 -6.74
N ALA A 267 -13.32 3.73 -5.84
CA ALA A 267 -12.14 4.60 -5.71
C ALA A 267 -10.90 3.81 -5.27
N TYR A 268 -9.72 4.31 -5.66
CA TYR A 268 -8.43 3.77 -5.24
C TYR A 268 -7.53 4.84 -4.63
N VAL A 269 -6.83 4.47 -3.56
CA VAL A 269 -5.72 5.24 -2.98
C VAL A 269 -4.44 4.43 -3.15
N LEU A 270 -3.48 5.00 -3.88
CA LEU A 270 -2.22 4.34 -4.20
C LEU A 270 -1.09 4.94 -3.38
N ALA A 271 -0.73 4.32 -2.25
CA ALA A 271 0.37 4.77 -1.40
C ALA A 271 1.67 4.07 -1.76
N ASN A 272 2.70 4.85 -2.11
CA ASN A 272 4.06 4.36 -2.36
C ASN A 272 4.09 3.24 -3.43
N ALA A 273 3.31 3.38 -4.49
CA ALA A 273 3.17 2.37 -5.52
C ALA A 273 4.48 2.09 -6.30
N PRO A 274 4.93 0.83 -6.42
CA PRO A 274 6.13 0.47 -7.18
C PRO A 274 5.91 0.42 -8.69
N TYR A 275 4.67 0.63 -9.17
CA TYR A 275 4.37 0.69 -10.60
C TYR A 275 5.23 1.77 -11.26
N SER A 276 5.97 1.43 -12.30
CA SER A 276 7.03 2.30 -12.80
C SER A 276 6.75 2.82 -14.20
N LEU A 277 6.85 4.13 -14.36
CA LEU A 277 6.75 4.83 -15.66
C LEU A 277 8.12 5.34 -16.11
N ALA A 278 9.22 4.85 -15.53
CA ALA A 278 10.56 5.30 -15.88
C ALA A 278 10.83 5.09 -17.38
N ASN A 279 11.30 6.15 -18.03
CA ASN A 279 11.50 6.18 -19.47
C ASN A 279 12.94 6.62 -19.79
N ALA A 280 13.65 5.82 -20.60
CA ALA A 280 14.98 6.19 -21.09
C ALA A 280 14.93 7.29 -22.16
N ASP A 281 13.75 7.48 -22.76
CA ASP A 281 13.47 8.47 -23.79
C ASP A 281 12.65 9.65 -23.24
N GLY A 282 12.47 10.69 -24.07
CA GLY A 282 11.67 11.87 -23.71
C GLY A 282 12.44 12.97 -22.97
N PRO A 283 11.73 14.01 -22.48
CA PRO A 283 12.34 15.20 -21.90
C PRO A 283 12.95 14.96 -20.50
N TYR A 284 12.45 13.97 -19.76
CA TYR A 284 12.87 13.65 -18.39
C TYR A 284 13.41 12.22 -18.33
N LYS A 285 14.61 12.02 -18.87
CA LYS A 285 15.22 10.70 -18.99
C LYS A 285 15.54 10.09 -17.62
N SER A 286 15.11 8.86 -17.42
CA SER A 286 15.48 7.97 -16.33
C SER A 286 16.47 6.91 -16.83
N ASP A 287 17.44 6.53 -16.01
CA ASP A 287 18.29 5.38 -16.32
C ASP A 287 17.53 4.07 -16.03
N THR A 288 17.06 3.40 -17.07
CA THR A 288 16.31 2.14 -16.95
C THR A 288 17.19 0.89 -17.13
N PHE A 289 18.52 1.03 -17.19
CA PHE A 289 19.43 -0.07 -17.49
C PHE A 289 19.30 -1.23 -16.51
N MET A 290 19.45 -0.94 -15.21
CA MET A 290 19.43 -1.95 -14.15
C MET A 290 18.08 -2.67 -14.09
N ASP A 291 17.02 -1.94 -14.40
CA ASP A 291 15.68 -2.46 -14.44
C ASP A 291 15.49 -3.49 -15.56
N THR A 292 15.83 -3.11 -16.81
CA THR A 292 15.86 -4.02 -17.97
C THR A 292 16.76 -5.23 -17.72
N TRP A 293 17.93 -5.00 -17.13
CA TRP A 293 18.90 -6.05 -16.87
C TRP A 293 18.46 -7.04 -15.78
N SER A 294 17.77 -6.57 -14.74
CA SER A 294 17.23 -7.43 -13.68
C SER A 294 16.18 -8.43 -14.21
N GLN A 295 15.52 -8.09 -15.33
CA GLN A 295 14.50 -8.92 -15.96
C GLN A 295 14.96 -9.61 -17.25
N ARG A 296 16.25 -9.59 -17.60
CA ARG A 296 16.77 -10.10 -18.89
C ARG A 296 16.52 -11.60 -19.16
N ALA A 297 16.28 -12.39 -18.11
CA ALA A 297 15.98 -13.81 -18.21
C ALA A 297 14.49 -14.08 -18.55
N THR A 298 13.65 -13.06 -18.35
CA THR A 298 12.22 -13.11 -18.62
C THR A 298 11.94 -13.25 -20.11
N LYS A 299 11.04 -14.18 -20.46
CA LYS A 299 10.57 -14.41 -21.83
C LYS A 299 9.05 -14.30 -21.90
N ASP A 300 8.51 -13.75 -22.97
CA ASP A 300 7.10 -13.92 -23.29
C ASP A 300 6.79 -15.33 -23.85
N ALA A 301 5.53 -15.59 -24.20
CA ALA A 301 5.11 -16.87 -24.78
C ALA A 301 5.81 -17.21 -26.12
N ASN A 302 6.33 -16.19 -26.81
CA ASN A 302 7.04 -16.31 -28.08
C ASN A 302 8.57 -16.40 -27.88
N GLY A 303 9.05 -16.46 -26.64
CA GLY A 303 10.47 -16.51 -26.32
C GLY A 303 11.19 -15.16 -26.44
N GLN A 304 10.47 -14.07 -26.73
CA GLN A 304 11.02 -12.72 -26.80
C GLN A 304 11.41 -12.25 -25.41
N ARG A 305 12.59 -11.63 -25.32
CA ARG A 305 13.16 -11.12 -24.07
C ARG A 305 13.04 -9.62 -24.01
N GLY A 306 12.95 -9.10 -22.79
CA GLY A 306 12.88 -7.67 -22.56
C GLY A 306 11.76 -7.33 -21.60
N ARG A 307 11.80 -6.09 -21.11
CA ARG A 307 10.82 -5.56 -20.19
C ARG A 307 9.66 -4.91 -20.92
N GLN A 308 8.54 -4.76 -20.22
CA GLN A 308 7.38 -4.02 -20.68
C GLN A 308 7.80 -2.59 -20.96
N THR A 309 7.55 -2.12 -22.18
CA THR A 309 7.94 -0.80 -22.65
C THR A 309 7.18 0.30 -21.90
N TYR A 310 7.72 1.52 -21.92
CA TYR A 310 7.01 2.70 -21.41
C TYR A 310 5.59 2.81 -21.99
N ALA A 311 5.44 2.63 -23.31
CA ALA A 311 4.15 2.66 -23.99
C ALA A 311 3.16 1.59 -23.49
N ALA A 312 3.61 0.35 -23.26
CA ALA A 312 2.75 -0.70 -22.72
C ALA A 312 2.29 -0.37 -21.29
N ARG A 313 3.14 0.26 -20.49
CA ARG A 313 2.84 0.63 -19.10
C ARG A 313 1.88 1.81 -19.01
N THR A 314 2.12 2.87 -19.79
CA THR A 314 1.19 4.01 -19.86
C THR A 314 -0.20 3.56 -20.33
N GLN A 315 -0.28 2.72 -21.37
CA GLN A 315 -1.55 2.16 -21.84
C GLN A 315 -2.24 1.28 -20.78
N THR A 316 -1.48 0.41 -20.10
CA THR A 316 -2.04 -0.44 -19.04
C THR A 316 -2.57 0.40 -17.88
N PHE A 317 -1.81 1.39 -17.43
CA PHE A 317 -2.22 2.28 -16.35
C PHE A 317 -3.43 3.14 -16.76
N GLY A 318 -3.44 3.67 -17.99
CA GLY A 318 -4.59 4.38 -18.56
C GLY A 318 -5.86 3.52 -18.60
N LYS A 319 -5.75 2.24 -19.00
CA LYS A 319 -6.90 1.31 -18.96
C LYS A 319 -7.38 1.05 -17.53
N PHE A 320 -6.48 0.89 -16.57
CA PHE A 320 -6.85 0.81 -15.14
C PHE A 320 -7.64 2.04 -14.69
N LEU A 321 -7.17 3.25 -15.04
CA LEU A 321 -7.87 4.49 -14.72
C LEU A 321 -9.24 4.53 -15.38
N SER A 322 -9.38 4.11 -16.64
CA SER A 322 -10.68 4.06 -17.33
C SER A 322 -11.66 3.07 -16.68
N ILE A 323 -11.20 1.91 -16.22
CA ILE A 323 -12.01 0.94 -15.46
C ILE A 323 -12.58 1.59 -14.20
N VAL A 324 -11.72 2.26 -13.42
CA VAL A 324 -12.15 2.97 -12.22
C VAL A 324 -13.06 4.15 -12.58
N GLY A 325 -12.69 4.96 -13.57
CA GLY A 325 -13.43 6.15 -14.00
C GLY A 325 -14.88 5.85 -14.41
N ALA A 326 -15.14 4.69 -15.03
CA ALA A 326 -16.49 4.24 -15.35
C ALA A 326 -17.40 4.12 -14.11
N ARG A 327 -16.82 3.92 -12.92
CA ARG A 327 -17.56 3.83 -11.65
C ARG A 327 -18.26 5.13 -11.27
N LYS A 328 -17.85 6.28 -11.80
CA LYS A 328 -18.52 7.57 -11.58
C LYS A 328 -20.02 7.53 -11.90
N ALA A 329 -20.42 6.75 -12.92
CA ALA A 329 -21.82 6.61 -13.33
C ALA A 329 -22.72 5.90 -12.30
N PHE A 330 -22.12 5.26 -11.29
CA PHE A 330 -22.82 4.46 -10.28
C PHE A 330 -22.87 5.16 -8.91
N GLU A 331 -22.44 6.42 -8.83
CA GLU A 331 -22.54 7.21 -7.61
C GLU A 331 -24.00 7.43 -7.23
N GLN A 332 -24.32 7.26 -5.95
CA GLN A 332 -25.68 7.43 -5.44
C GLN A 332 -26.15 8.89 -5.61
N SER A 333 -27.46 9.13 -5.70
CA SER A 333 -27.98 10.50 -5.74
C SER A 333 -27.73 11.22 -4.40
N VAL A 334 -27.58 12.55 -4.45
CA VAL A 334 -27.41 13.40 -3.26
C VAL A 334 -28.57 13.19 -2.29
N ASP A 335 -29.81 13.29 -2.77
CA ASP A 335 -31.01 13.13 -1.96
C ASP A 335 -31.06 11.78 -1.22
N LYS A 336 -30.59 10.70 -1.87
CA LYS A 336 -30.58 9.37 -1.26
C LYS A 336 -29.56 9.25 -0.13
N VAL A 337 -28.41 9.91 -0.26
CA VAL A 337 -27.39 9.94 0.79
C VAL A 337 -27.85 10.82 1.95
N ASP A 338 -28.37 12.00 1.63
CA ASP A 338 -28.78 12.98 2.64
C ASP A 338 -29.99 12.51 3.45
N GLU A 339 -30.87 11.66 2.92
CA GLU A 339 -31.97 11.00 3.66
C GLU A 339 -31.50 10.35 4.97
N ASP A 340 -30.30 9.76 4.96
CA ASP A 340 -29.78 8.96 6.08
C ASP A 340 -28.52 9.55 6.72
N MET A 341 -27.83 10.49 6.06
CA MET A 341 -26.53 10.98 6.49
C MET A 341 -26.45 12.50 6.71
N GLU A 342 -27.41 13.30 6.21
CA GLU A 342 -27.34 14.77 6.36
C GLU A 342 -27.28 15.16 7.85
N ASN A 343 -26.35 16.04 8.21
CA ASN A 343 -26.31 16.64 9.53
C ASN A 343 -26.09 18.15 9.41
N LYS A 344 -27.15 18.92 9.70
CA LYS A 344 -27.16 20.40 9.61
C LYS A 344 -26.43 21.10 10.76
N ARG A 345 -26.04 20.37 11.82
CA ARG A 345 -25.37 20.95 12.98
C ARG A 345 -23.91 21.27 12.63
N VAL A 346 -23.59 22.56 12.68
CA VAL A 346 -22.23 23.06 12.44
C VAL A 346 -21.38 22.79 13.68
N SER A 347 -20.27 22.07 13.52
CA SER A 347 -19.34 21.86 14.63
C SER A 347 -18.50 23.10 14.90
N PRO A 348 -18.29 23.52 16.17
CA PRO A 348 -17.32 24.57 16.50
C PRO A 348 -15.87 24.19 16.14
N THR A 349 -15.55 22.89 16.09
CA THR A 349 -14.20 22.39 15.83
C THR A 349 -13.88 22.39 14.34
N SER A 350 -14.81 21.91 13.50
CA SER A 350 -14.61 21.88 12.05
C SER A 350 -15.18 23.10 11.32
N ASN A 351 -15.97 23.92 12.03
CA ASN A 351 -16.81 25.01 11.51
C ASN A 351 -17.75 24.57 10.38
N ARG A 352 -18.22 23.31 10.42
CA ARG A 352 -18.93 22.68 9.31
C ARG A 352 -20.02 21.71 9.74
N SER A 353 -21.02 21.59 8.88
CA SER A 353 -22.07 20.58 8.85
C SER A 353 -21.78 19.57 7.71
N TYR A 354 -22.61 18.53 7.55
CA TYR A 354 -22.52 17.59 6.44
C TYR A 354 -23.79 17.59 5.57
N ALA A 355 -23.58 17.68 4.26
CA ALA A 355 -24.54 17.42 3.20
C ALA A 355 -23.77 16.90 1.97
N ALA A 356 -24.33 15.94 1.24
CA ALA A 356 -23.61 15.19 0.23
C ALA A 356 -23.12 16.05 -0.94
N GLN A 357 -23.91 17.04 -1.39
CA GLN A 357 -23.48 17.94 -2.47
C GLN A 357 -22.29 18.82 -2.05
N ALA A 358 -22.36 19.42 -0.85
CA ALA A 358 -21.27 20.25 -0.35
C ALA A 358 -19.98 19.45 -0.11
N ASP A 359 -20.11 18.18 0.31
CA ASP A 359 -18.99 17.26 0.43
C ASP A 359 -18.36 16.93 -0.95
N ARG A 360 -19.18 16.67 -1.97
CA ARG A 360 -18.72 16.45 -3.36
C ARG A 360 -18.00 17.65 -3.94
N ASP A 361 -18.52 18.86 -3.72
CA ASP A 361 -17.91 20.08 -4.24
C ASP A 361 -16.54 20.33 -3.61
N ARG A 362 -16.38 20.00 -2.33
CA ARG A 362 -15.14 20.23 -1.59
C ARG A 362 -14.11 19.13 -1.77
N HIS A 363 -14.53 17.87 -1.66
CA HIS A 363 -13.63 16.72 -1.58
C HIS A 363 -13.69 15.82 -2.81
N GLY A 364 -14.73 15.94 -3.64
CA GLY A 364 -14.89 15.20 -4.87
C GLY A 364 -13.90 15.63 -5.96
N LEU A 365 -13.71 14.75 -6.93
CA LEU A 365 -13.00 15.04 -8.17
C LEU A 365 -14.04 15.25 -9.28
N ASN A 366 -14.07 16.44 -9.86
CA ASN A 366 -15.06 16.81 -10.88
C ASN A 366 -16.51 16.55 -10.41
N GLY A 367 -16.81 16.94 -9.17
CA GLY A 367 -18.14 16.81 -8.55
C GLY A 367 -18.55 15.40 -8.12
N ALA A 368 -17.63 14.43 -8.15
CA ALA A 368 -17.90 13.04 -7.78
C ALA A 368 -16.89 12.49 -6.78
N THR A 369 -17.35 11.64 -5.87
CA THR A 369 -16.47 10.87 -4.97
C THR A 369 -16.07 9.52 -5.56
N TYR A 370 -16.84 9.02 -6.52
CA TYR A 370 -16.59 7.79 -7.26
C TYR A 370 -15.75 8.06 -8.52
N GLY A 371 -15.17 6.99 -9.06
CA GLY A 371 -14.43 6.99 -10.31
C GLY A 371 -13.11 7.75 -10.25
N ARG A 372 -12.45 7.72 -9.09
CA ARG A 372 -11.20 8.45 -8.85
C ARG A 372 -10.08 7.57 -8.33
N VAL A 373 -8.87 7.95 -8.67
CA VAL A 373 -7.64 7.38 -8.14
C VAL A 373 -6.80 8.51 -7.54
N THR A 374 -6.29 8.33 -6.32
CA THR A 374 -5.38 9.29 -5.70
C THR A 374 -4.04 8.61 -5.45
N ALA A 375 -2.99 9.04 -6.15
CA ALA A 375 -1.64 8.55 -5.95
C ALA A 375 -0.92 9.40 -4.90
N TYR A 376 -0.44 8.73 -3.86
CA TYR A 376 0.38 9.32 -2.81
C TYR A 376 1.84 8.97 -3.11
N CYS A 377 2.66 10.00 -3.34
CA CYS A 377 4.08 9.82 -3.55
C CYS A 377 4.91 10.47 -2.44
N CYS A 378 6.04 9.83 -2.12
CA CYS A 378 7.00 10.29 -1.14
C CYS A 378 8.37 10.45 -1.83
N PRO A 379 8.84 11.69 -2.07
CA PRO A 379 10.15 11.96 -2.63
C PRO A 379 11.32 11.39 -1.81
N HIS A 380 11.10 11.13 -0.51
CA HIS A 380 12.07 10.58 0.43
C HIS A 380 12.13 9.04 0.42
N ASP A 381 11.27 8.36 -0.34
CA ASP A 381 11.17 6.89 -0.36
C ASP A 381 12.32 6.24 -1.13
N GLN A 382 13.33 5.78 -0.40
CA GLN A 382 14.47 5.06 -0.97
C GLN A 382 14.14 3.64 -1.46
N VAL A 383 13.10 3.00 -0.93
CA VAL A 383 12.77 1.63 -1.33
C VAL A 383 12.17 1.64 -2.74
N ILE A 384 11.21 2.52 -2.97
CA ILE A 384 10.51 2.64 -4.26
C ILE A 384 11.39 3.35 -5.30
N SER A 385 12.46 4.05 -4.88
CA SER A 385 13.44 4.66 -5.78
C SER A 385 14.55 3.76 -6.29
N ALA A 386 14.59 2.50 -5.85
CA ALA A 386 15.59 1.55 -6.32
C ALA A 386 15.70 1.60 -7.85
N VAL A 387 16.93 1.55 -8.40
CA VAL A 387 17.20 1.68 -9.84
C VAL A 387 16.50 0.60 -10.69
N THR A 388 16.09 -0.51 -10.06
CA THR A 388 15.30 -1.62 -10.65
C THR A 388 13.78 -1.44 -10.52
N VAL A 389 13.32 -0.36 -9.89
CA VAL A 389 11.90 -0.08 -9.62
C VAL A 389 11.53 1.28 -10.18
N GLN A 390 12.03 2.37 -9.57
CA GLN A 390 11.70 3.75 -9.95
C GLN A 390 10.18 3.99 -10.05
N GLY A 391 9.44 3.58 -9.02
CA GLY A 391 7.98 3.59 -9.00
C GLY A 391 7.37 4.99 -8.85
N ILE A 392 6.11 5.13 -9.29
CA ILE A 392 5.32 6.37 -9.15
C ILE A 392 5.08 6.75 -7.69
N GLY A 393 5.19 5.80 -6.76
CA GLY A 393 5.14 6.05 -5.33
C GLY A 393 6.31 6.84 -4.77
N TRP A 394 7.45 6.85 -5.47
CA TRP A 394 8.57 7.73 -5.16
C TRP A 394 8.56 8.95 -6.06
N ARG A 395 8.49 8.76 -7.39
CA ARG A 395 8.65 9.82 -8.39
C ARG A 395 7.41 10.70 -8.56
N GLY A 396 6.25 10.25 -8.10
CA GLY A 396 4.99 10.76 -8.64
C GLY A 396 4.92 10.54 -10.15
N ILE A 397 4.08 11.32 -10.80
CA ILE A 397 3.82 11.30 -12.24
C ILE A 397 3.92 12.73 -12.75
N SER A 398 4.81 12.95 -13.71
CA SER A 398 5.00 14.26 -14.32
C SER A 398 3.82 14.64 -15.22
N LYS A 399 3.69 15.93 -15.57
CA LYS A 399 2.68 16.38 -16.53
C LYS A 399 2.76 15.64 -17.87
N HIS A 400 3.98 15.42 -18.38
CA HIS A 400 4.19 14.68 -19.63
C HIS A 400 3.70 13.23 -19.53
N GLU A 401 4.02 12.52 -18.45
CA GLU A 401 3.52 11.16 -18.24
C GLU A 401 1.99 11.13 -18.07
N LEU A 402 1.40 12.13 -17.39
CA LEU A 402 -0.06 12.26 -17.28
C LEU A 402 -0.73 12.42 -18.66
N ASP A 403 -0.15 13.25 -19.52
CA ASP A 403 -0.63 13.46 -20.89
C ASP A 403 -0.55 12.15 -21.70
N ASP A 404 0.56 11.40 -21.59
CA ASP A 404 0.74 10.10 -22.26
C ASP A 404 -0.21 9.00 -21.77
N ILE A 405 -0.56 9.01 -20.48
CA ILE A 405 -1.50 8.02 -19.89
C ILE A 405 -2.92 8.21 -20.43
N GLY A 406 -3.32 9.46 -20.75
CA GLY A 406 -4.58 9.72 -21.43
C GLY A 406 -5.85 9.49 -20.59
N ALA A 407 -5.84 9.85 -19.30
CA ALA A 407 -6.98 9.67 -18.39
C ALA A 407 -7.20 10.88 -17.47
N ALA A 408 -7.27 12.07 -18.09
CA ALA A 408 -7.47 13.34 -17.38
C ALA A 408 -8.75 13.32 -16.53
N GLY A 409 -8.66 13.86 -15.32
CA GLY A 409 -9.82 14.00 -14.42
C GLY A 409 -10.22 12.75 -13.63
N ILE A 410 -9.41 11.68 -13.66
CA ILE A 410 -9.60 10.46 -12.84
C ILE A 410 -8.48 10.35 -11.79
N LEU A 411 -7.24 10.60 -12.20
CA LEU A 411 -6.08 10.51 -11.33
C LEU A 411 -5.74 11.87 -10.73
N THR A 412 -5.45 11.87 -9.43
CA THR A 412 -4.88 13.01 -8.71
C THR A 412 -3.67 12.56 -7.90
N GLN A 413 -2.81 13.50 -7.52
CA GLN A 413 -1.58 13.23 -6.80
C GLN A 413 -1.48 14.02 -5.49
N ARG A 414 -0.95 13.40 -4.44
CA ARG A 414 -0.59 14.05 -3.18
C ARG A 414 0.84 13.70 -2.81
N VAL A 415 1.61 14.71 -2.43
CA VAL A 415 3.03 14.56 -2.07
C VAL A 415 3.17 14.56 -0.55
N PHE A 416 3.91 13.58 -0.02
CA PHE A 416 4.35 13.50 1.37
C PHE A 416 5.85 13.80 1.42
N ALA A 417 6.20 15.02 1.80
CA ALA A 417 7.59 15.45 1.85
C ALA A 417 7.89 16.32 3.08
N SER A 418 9.04 16.09 3.70
CA SER A 418 9.56 16.98 4.73
C SER A 418 9.69 18.41 4.21
N GLY A 419 9.31 19.40 5.01
CA GLY A 419 9.27 20.81 4.60
C GLY A 419 8.15 21.16 3.60
N PHE A 420 7.27 20.22 3.25
CA PHE A 420 6.16 20.44 2.32
C PHE A 420 4.83 20.01 2.93
N PRO A 421 3.90 20.94 3.23
CA PRO A 421 2.62 20.60 3.83
C PRO A 421 1.81 19.61 2.97
N VAL A 422 1.46 18.47 3.56
CA VAL A 422 0.52 17.53 2.96
C VAL A 422 -0.85 18.19 2.95
N GLY A 423 -1.54 18.15 1.81
CA GLY A 423 -2.90 18.69 1.71
C GLY A 423 -3.05 19.92 0.85
N VAL A 424 -1.96 20.48 0.33
CA VAL A 424 -2.00 21.67 -0.55
C VAL A 424 -1.98 21.28 -2.03
N GLN A 425 -2.63 22.09 -2.87
CA GLN A 425 -2.56 21.99 -4.33
C GLN A 425 -1.42 22.85 -4.86
N LYS A 426 -0.19 22.40 -4.65
CA LYS A 426 1.02 23.08 -5.09
C LYS A 426 1.95 22.05 -5.74
N PRO A 427 2.50 22.31 -6.94
CA PRO A 427 3.48 21.40 -7.54
C PRO A 427 4.69 21.21 -6.63
N TYR A 428 5.23 19.99 -6.62
CA TYR A 428 6.46 19.65 -5.91
C TYR A 428 7.61 19.47 -6.91
N ARG A 429 8.63 20.32 -6.80
CA ARG A 429 9.84 20.31 -7.63
C ARG A 429 10.93 19.59 -6.86
N TYR A 430 11.39 18.45 -7.37
CA TYR A 430 12.14 17.49 -6.54
C TYR A 430 13.43 18.08 -5.95
N TRP A 431 14.16 18.88 -6.72
CA TRP A 431 15.44 19.40 -6.28
C TRP A 431 15.31 20.68 -5.46
N GLU A 432 14.32 21.51 -5.77
CA GLU A 432 14.13 22.85 -5.21
C GLU A 432 13.26 22.84 -3.95
N ASP A 433 12.32 21.90 -3.84
CA ASP A 433 11.45 21.75 -2.67
C ASP A 433 11.96 20.65 -1.71
N ASP A 434 13.15 20.08 -1.95
CA ASP A 434 13.82 19.18 -1.00
C ASP A 434 14.13 19.91 0.32
N TRP A 435 13.95 19.22 1.44
CA TRP A 435 14.10 19.80 2.79
C TRP A 435 15.54 20.24 3.11
N ARG A 436 16.52 19.81 2.33
CA ARG A 436 17.94 20.19 2.46
C ARG A 436 18.36 21.25 1.43
N HIS A 437 17.50 21.62 0.48
CA HIS A 437 17.83 22.57 -0.58
C HIS A 437 18.30 23.92 0.00
N GLY A 438 19.47 24.39 -0.45
CA GLY A 438 20.04 25.69 -0.05
C GLY A 438 20.54 25.77 1.38
N LYS A 439 20.55 24.68 2.16
CA LYS A 439 20.99 24.68 3.55
C LYS A 439 22.48 24.36 3.69
N PRO A 440 23.26 25.11 4.50
CA PRO A 440 24.67 24.83 4.70
C PRO A 440 24.92 23.47 5.37
N GLY A 441 26.09 22.87 5.07
CA GLY A 441 26.57 21.67 5.76
C GLY A 441 25.85 20.36 5.42
N THR A 442 24.88 20.37 4.51
CA THR A 442 24.14 19.16 4.09
C THR A 442 24.99 18.23 3.24
N LYS A 443 24.74 16.92 3.31
CA LYS A 443 25.41 15.93 2.45
C LYS A 443 25.04 16.15 0.97
N SER A 444 26.01 15.90 0.09
CA SER A 444 25.84 16.09 -1.35
C SER A 444 24.84 15.11 -1.97
N GLY A 445 24.04 15.60 -2.93
CA GLY A 445 23.09 14.78 -3.70
C GLY A 445 21.66 14.80 -3.14
N PHE A 446 20.75 14.13 -3.85
CA PHE A 446 19.32 14.13 -3.50
C PHE A 446 18.96 13.28 -2.29
N TRP A 447 19.76 12.25 -1.99
CA TRP A 447 19.38 11.26 -0.98
C TRP A 447 19.90 11.61 0.40
N TYR A 448 18.99 11.50 1.38
CA TYR A 448 19.31 11.37 2.79
C TYR A 448 18.65 10.10 3.36
N PRO A 449 19.39 9.23 4.07
CA PRO A 449 20.85 9.14 4.05
C PRO A 449 21.37 8.95 2.60
N PRO A 450 22.64 9.28 2.30
CA PRO A 450 23.16 9.13 0.94
C PRO A 450 22.99 7.69 0.42
N SER A 451 22.58 7.57 -0.84
CA SER A 451 22.40 6.26 -1.48
C SER A 451 23.73 5.48 -1.43
N PRO A 452 23.74 4.27 -0.86
CA PRO A 452 24.96 3.50 -0.76
C PRO A 452 25.44 3.10 -2.17
N PRO A 453 26.74 3.24 -2.48
CA PRO A 453 27.28 2.72 -3.73
C PRO A 453 27.20 1.19 -3.71
N ALA A 454 26.91 0.56 -4.85
CA ALA A 454 27.03 -0.89 -4.97
C ALA A 454 28.47 -1.31 -4.67
N LYS A 455 28.66 -2.22 -3.71
CA LYS A 455 29.97 -2.73 -3.30
C LYS A 455 30.04 -4.22 -3.52
N PHE A 456 31.14 -4.70 -4.10
CA PHE A 456 31.38 -6.12 -4.19
C PHE A 456 31.55 -6.71 -2.78
N ASN A 457 30.73 -7.69 -2.44
CA ASN A 457 30.79 -8.44 -1.19
C ASN A 457 31.18 -9.89 -1.50
N LEU A 458 32.43 -10.25 -1.23
CA LEU A 458 32.94 -11.59 -1.51
C LEU A 458 32.16 -12.67 -0.75
N ILE A 459 31.81 -12.44 0.51
CA ILE A 459 31.02 -13.39 1.32
C ILE A 459 29.63 -13.54 0.72
N GLY A 460 29.00 -12.44 0.31
CA GLY A 460 27.72 -12.44 -0.39
C GLY A 460 27.78 -13.16 -1.74
N ALA A 461 28.85 -12.94 -2.51
CA ALA A 461 29.06 -13.52 -3.84
C ALA A 461 29.34 -15.04 -3.78
N VAL A 462 30.06 -15.49 -2.75
CA VAL A 462 30.30 -16.92 -2.48
C VAL A 462 29.01 -17.58 -1.99
N LYS A 463 28.29 -16.96 -1.05
CA LYS A 463 27.00 -17.50 -0.54
C LYS A 463 25.90 -17.53 -1.60
N GLY A 464 25.91 -16.61 -2.56
CA GLY A 464 24.94 -16.59 -3.66
C GLY A 464 25.23 -17.60 -4.77
N ASN A 465 26.43 -18.22 -4.81
CA ASN A 465 26.78 -19.18 -5.86
C ASN A 465 26.58 -20.63 -5.40
N GLU A 466 25.63 -21.32 -6.03
CA GLU A 466 25.28 -22.71 -5.70
C GLU A 466 26.17 -23.75 -6.41
N SER A 467 27.03 -23.34 -7.34
CA SER A 467 27.90 -24.26 -8.10
C SER A 467 29.38 -24.09 -7.76
N VAL A 468 30.11 -25.21 -7.67
CA VAL A 468 31.56 -25.21 -7.39
C VAL A 468 32.34 -24.38 -8.43
N LEU A 469 31.94 -24.46 -9.71
CA LEU A 469 32.52 -23.66 -10.79
C LEU A 469 32.21 -22.16 -10.62
N GLY A 470 31.00 -21.80 -10.19
CA GLY A 470 30.61 -20.40 -9.91
C GLY A 470 31.32 -19.81 -8.70
N VAL A 471 31.53 -20.61 -7.65
CA VAL A 471 32.34 -20.23 -6.48
C VAL A 471 33.81 -20.03 -6.88
N ALA A 472 34.38 -20.95 -7.66
CA ALA A 472 35.75 -20.83 -8.16
C ALA A 472 35.92 -19.59 -9.05
N ALA A 473 35.01 -19.34 -9.98
CA ALA A 473 35.04 -18.16 -10.84
C ALA A 473 34.87 -16.84 -10.04
N THR A 474 34.04 -16.85 -8.99
CA THR A 474 33.88 -15.72 -8.06
C THR A 474 35.18 -15.43 -7.31
N LEU A 475 35.85 -16.46 -6.79
CA LEU A 475 37.13 -16.32 -6.09
C LEU A 475 38.24 -15.80 -7.01
N VAL A 476 38.29 -16.29 -8.26
CA VAL A 476 39.28 -15.86 -9.27
C VAL A 476 39.06 -14.41 -9.72
N SER A 477 37.79 -13.98 -9.87
CA SER A 477 37.45 -12.62 -10.33
C SER A 477 37.38 -11.58 -9.20
N ALA A 478 37.37 -12.01 -7.93
CA ALA A 478 37.21 -11.13 -6.76
C ALA A 478 38.22 -9.97 -6.70
N PRO A 479 39.54 -10.14 -6.93
CA PRO A 479 40.49 -9.02 -6.86
C PRO A 479 40.17 -7.91 -7.88
N LEU A 480 39.82 -8.29 -9.10
CA LEU A 480 39.41 -7.36 -10.16
C LEU A 480 38.08 -6.67 -9.79
N MET A 481 37.12 -7.41 -9.22
CA MET A 481 35.83 -6.86 -8.80
C MET A 481 35.96 -5.89 -7.62
N PHE A 482 36.86 -6.13 -6.68
CA PHE A 482 37.19 -5.17 -5.60
C PHE A 482 37.79 -3.89 -6.16
N VAL A 483 38.68 -3.96 -7.15
CA VAL A 483 39.25 -2.79 -7.81
C VAL A 483 38.19 -2.03 -8.62
N VAL A 484 37.41 -2.73 -9.43
CA VAL A 484 36.36 -2.11 -10.28
C VAL A 484 35.27 -1.47 -9.43
N THR A 485 34.72 -2.18 -8.44
CA THR A 485 33.70 -1.61 -7.54
C THR A 485 34.28 -0.58 -6.58
N GLY A 486 35.54 -0.68 -6.17
CA GLY A 486 36.25 0.35 -5.41
C GLY A 486 36.40 1.66 -6.18
N ILE A 487 36.83 1.59 -7.45
CA ILE A 487 36.92 2.76 -8.35
C ILE A 487 35.52 3.32 -8.62
N SER A 488 34.53 2.47 -8.91
CA SER A 488 33.15 2.89 -9.18
C SER A 488 32.51 3.56 -7.96
N SER A 489 32.72 2.99 -6.77
CA SER A 489 32.25 3.55 -5.49
C SER A 489 32.95 4.87 -5.15
N ALA A 490 34.25 5.01 -5.44
CA ALA A 490 35.00 6.26 -5.23
C ALA A 490 34.57 7.37 -6.21
N LEU A 491 34.13 6.99 -7.42
CA LEU A 491 33.58 7.89 -8.44
C LEU A 491 32.06 8.09 -8.31
N ASN A 492 31.43 7.54 -7.26
CA ASN A 492 29.99 7.64 -7.01
C ASN A 492 29.09 7.08 -8.14
N MET A 493 29.59 6.05 -8.83
CA MET A 493 28.92 5.31 -9.90
C MET A 493 28.22 4.07 -9.33
N LEU A 494 27.14 3.61 -9.98
CA LEU A 494 26.36 2.41 -9.61
C LEU A 494 25.67 2.50 -8.23
N ARG A 495 24.87 3.54 -8.03
CA ARG A 495 24.02 3.70 -6.83
C ARG A 495 22.83 2.75 -6.84
N VAL A 496 22.34 2.39 -5.65
CA VAL A 496 21.14 1.54 -5.50
C VAL A 496 19.86 2.32 -5.78
N ASN A 497 19.86 3.63 -5.52
CA ASN A 497 18.72 4.51 -5.73
C ASN A 497 18.94 5.37 -6.97
N ALA A 498 17.89 5.53 -7.77
CA ALA A 498 17.89 6.50 -8.86
C ALA A 498 17.80 7.92 -8.31
N ASP A 499 18.42 8.88 -8.97
CA ASP A 499 18.20 10.30 -8.69
C ASP A 499 17.01 10.81 -9.52
N PRO A 500 16.22 11.78 -9.03
CA PRO A 500 15.14 12.36 -9.80
C PRO A 500 15.70 13.08 -11.04
N PRO A 501 15.04 12.98 -12.22
CA PRO A 501 15.48 13.72 -13.41
C PRO A 501 15.62 15.23 -13.14
N LYS A 502 16.52 15.90 -13.85
CA LYS A 502 16.66 17.37 -13.71
C LYS A 502 15.35 18.06 -14.09
N GLY A 503 14.91 19.01 -13.28
CA GLY A 503 13.63 19.71 -13.47
C GLY A 503 12.38 18.88 -13.19
N TRP A 504 12.51 17.67 -12.64
CA TRP A 504 11.37 16.81 -12.35
C TRP A 504 10.40 17.45 -11.37
N THR A 505 9.14 17.57 -11.81
CA THR A 505 8.06 18.22 -11.06
C THR A 505 6.80 17.37 -11.09
N VAL A 506 6.16 17.22 -9.93
CA VAL A 506 4.87 16.55 -9.76
C VAL A 506 3.79 17.61 -9.56
N VAL A 507 2.64 17.44 -10.20
CA VAL A 507 1.56 18.46 -10.21
C VAL A 507 0.90 18.63 -8.84
N ALA A 508 0.78 17.54 -8.06
CA ALA A 508 0.16 17.52 -6.72
C ALA A 508 -1.22 18.23 -6.68
N ASP A 509 -2.15 17.70 -7.47
CA ASP A 509 -3.45 18.28 -7.80
C ASP A 509 -4.63 17.68 -7.01
N ALA A 510 -4.39 16.75 -6.08
CA ALA A 510 -5.45 16.20 -5.23
C ALA A 510 -6.20 17.30 -4.46
N PRO A 511 -7.53 17.17 -4.26
CA PRO A 511 -8.33 18.15 -3.52
C PRO A 511 -7.66 18.56 -2.21
N ALA A 512 -7.72 19.86 -1.89
CA ALA A 512 -7.09 20.36 -0.68
C ALA A 512 -7.67 19.68 0.57
N LEU A 513 -6.80 19.40 1.54
CA LEU A 513 -7.27 18.99 2.86
C LEU A 513 -7.74 20.22 3.62
N ASP A 514 -8.70 20.01 4.50
CA ASP A 514 -9.24 21.09 5.34
C ASP A 514 -8.18 21.70 6.23
N ASP A 515 -7.36 20.83 6.81
CA ASP A 515 -6.18 21.20 7.57
C ASP A 515 -4.97 20.54 6.91
N PRO A 516 -4.24 21.26 6.06
CA PRO A 516 -2.93 20.81 5.61
C PRO A 516 -1.98 20.64 6.80
N PHE A 517 -1.14 19.61 6.77
CA PHE A 517 -0.26 19.26 7.89
C PHE A 517 1.15 18.91 7.41
N PRO A 518 2.21 19.19 8.19
CA PRO A 518 3.54 18.65 7.91
C PRO A 518 3.54 17.13 8.16
N PRO A 519 4.09 16.32 7.24
CA PRO A 519 4.17 14.88 7.46
C PRO A 519 5.18 14.59 8.58
N LYS A 520 4.91 13.56 9.37
CA LYS A 520 5.78 13.12 10.48
C LYS A 520 5.96 11.62 10.44
N ALA A 521 7.16 11.16 10.74
CA ALA A 521 7.43 9.76 10.97
C ALA A 521 7.41 9.49 12.47
N LEU A 522 6.77 8.39 12.85
CA LEU A 522 6.70 7.93 14.22
C LEU A 522 7.50 6.64 14.36
N ARG A 523 8.38 6.62 15.34
CA ARG A 523 9.13 5.43 15.74
C ARG A 523 8.72 5.08 17.17
N PHE A 524 8.09 3.91 17.34
CA PHE A 524 7.50 3.47 18.62
C PHE A 524 6.53 4.51 19.23
N GLY A 525 5.74 5.16 18.37
CA GLY A 525 4.78 6.19 18.79
C GLY A 525 5.40 7.55 19.13
N LYS A 526 6.73 7.69 19.09
CA LYS A 526 7.43 8.97 19.28
C LYS A 526 7.80 9.59 17.92
N PRO A 527 7.65 10.91 17.74
CA PRO A 527 8.15 11.59 16.54
C PRO A 527 9.65 11.40 16.40
N VAL A 528 10.11 11.14 15.18
CA VAL A 528 11.55 11.17 14.87
C VAL A 528 12.02 12.60 14.68
N GLU A 529 13.29 12.86 14.92
CA GLU A 529 13.97 14.08 14.50
C GLU A 529 15.28 13.68 13.83
N THR A 530 15.56 14.28 12.67
CA THR A 530 16.73 14.00 11.86
C THR A 530 17.36 15.31 11.42
N GLN A 531 18.69 15.39 11.56
CA GLN A 531 19.48 16.56 11.18
C GLN A 531 20.54 16.21 10.10
N ASP A 532 20.68 17.07 9.08
CA ASP A 532 21.75 17.01 8.08
C ASP A 532 22.29 18.42 7.84
N GLY A 533 23.45 18.76 8.42
CA GLY A 533 23.90 20.15 8.48
C GLY A 533 22.87 21.03 9.20
N ASP A 534 22.48 22.15 8.58
CA ASP A 534 21.45 23.06 9.11
C ASP A 534 20.02 22.61 8.77
N ALA A 535 19.85 21.47 8.09
CA ALA A 535 18.54 20.93 7.79
C ALA A 535 18.02 20.08 8.95
N VAL A 536 16.77 20.31 9.37
CA VAL A 536 16.04 19.49 10.36
C VAL A 536 14.76 18.95 9.72
N SER A 537 14.41 17.71 10.03
CA SER A 537 13.24 17.01 9.52
C SER A 537 12.67 16.05 10.56
N ASP A 538 11.35 16.06 10.73
CA ASP A 538 10.58 15.14 11.59
C ASP A 538 9.92 13.97 10.81
N PHE A 539 10.30 13.83 9.54
CA PHE A 539 9.75 12.82 8.61
C PHE A 539 10.78 11.85 8.03
N ASN A 540 12.05 12.27 7.94
CA ASN A 540 13.12 11.46 7.39
C ASN A 540 13.74 10.61 8.50
N GLU A 541 14.21 9.42 8.14
CA GLU A 541 14.84 8.47 9.07
C GLU A 541 16.25 8.07 8.60
N GLY A 542 17.09 7.64 9.54
CA GLY A 542 18.40 7.04 9.25
C GLY A 542 18.33 5.60 8.69
N ASN A 543 19.50 4.98 8.55
CA ASN A 543 19.64 3.61 8.00
C ASN A 543 19.55 2.49 9.06
N ASP A 544 19.22 2.80 10.32
CA ASP A 544 19.30 1.81 11.39
C ASP A 544 18.21 0.74 11.25
N PRO A 545 18.58 -0.56 11.27
CA PRO A 545 17.61 -1.62 11.14
C PRO A 545 16.70 -1.66 12.39
N PRO A 546 15.36 -1.78 12.22
CA PRO A 546 14.40 -1.94 13.32
C PRO A 546 14.67 -3.15 14.22
N ALA A 547 15.51 -4.09 13.78
CA ALA A 547 15.90 -5.28 14.51
C ALA A 547 16.58 -5.00 15.86
N ALA A 548 17.03 -3.76 16.13
CA ALA A 548 17.60 -3.40 17.43
C ALA A 548 16.55 -3.19 18.56
N TRP A 549 15.24 -3.31 18.26
CA TRP A 549 14.19 -2.71 19.09
C TRP A 549 12.96 -3.62 19.28
N ARG A 550 13.11 -4.77 19.95
CA ARG A 550 11.93 -5.45 20.53
C ARG A 550 11.69 -5.02 21.97
N ASP A 551 10.42 -5.15 22.36
CA ASP A 551 9.78 -4.78 23.63
C ASP A 551 10.72 -4.19 24.68
N ALA A 552 10.77 -2.86 24.74
CA ALA A 552 11.52 -2.12 25.74
C ALA A 552 11.14 -2.50 27.18
N ASN A 553 9.95 -3.09 27.37
CA ASN A 553 9.43 -3.53 28.65
C ASN A 553 9.70 -5.01 28.94
N LYS A 554 10.42 -5.72 28.05
CA LYS A 554 10.83 -7.11 28.30
C LYS A 554 11.73 -7.13 29.54
N ALA A 555 11.26 -7.77 30.60
CA ALA A 555 11.98 -7.82 31.86
C ALA A 555 13.33 -8.53 31.67
N ASP A 556 14.35 -8.14 32.43
CA ASP A 556 15.68 -8.76 32.33
C ASP A 556 15.66 -10.27 32.59
N ALA A 557 14.70 -10.76 33.39
CA ALA A 557 14.49 -12.18 33.65
C ALA A 557 14.00 -12.97 32.42
N ASP A 558 13.36 -12.30 31.46
CA ASP A 558 12.80 -12.89 30.25
C ASP A 558 13.78 -12.80 29.06
N LYS A 559 14.92 -12.12 29.23
CA LYS A 559 16.00 -12.06 28.24
C LYS A 559 16.76 -13.38 28.20
N ARG A 560 17.08 -13.85 26.99
CA ARG A 560 17.77 -15.11 26.75
C ARG A 560 19.14 -14.88 26.12
N ALA A 561 20.14 -15.63 26.57
CA ALA A 561 21.51 -15.46 26.09
C ALA A 561 21.71 -15.92 24.63
N ASP A 562 20.89 -16.84 24.16
CA ASP A 562 20.86 -17.37 22.80
C ASP A 562 19.93 -16.60 21.86
N ASP A 563 19.22 -15.59 22.38
CA ASP A 563 18.43 -14.68 21.56
C ASP A 563 19.34 -13.58 20.97
N PRO A 564 19.58 -13.57 19.65
CA PRO A 564 20.50 -12.63 19.02
C PRO A 564 20.02 -11.17 19.13
N TYR A 565 18.75 -10.93 19.47
CA TYR A 565 18.20 -9.59 19.68
C TYR A 565 18.43 -9.09 21.10
N ASP A 566 18.35 -9.95 22.12
CA ASP A 566 18.70 -9.58 23.51
C ASP A 566 20.20 -9.25 23.65
N GLN A 567 21.03 -9.75 22.74
CA GLN A 567 22.48 -9.48 22.67
C GLN A 567 22.84 -8.33 21.70
N TYR A 568 21.86 -7.75 20.99
CA TYR A 568 22.13 -6.73 19.99
C TYR A 568 22.54 -5.40 20.66
N LYS A 569 23.65 -4.81 20.20
CA LYS A 569 24.10 -3.48 20.64
C LYS A 569 23.75 -2.43 19.60
N ALA A 570 22.83 -1.54 19.96
CA ALA A 570 22.47 -0.35 19.20
C ALA A 570 23.71 0.50 18.85
N LYS A 571 23.74 1.08 17.64
CA LYS A 571 24.86 1.90 17.17
C LYS A 571 24.67 3.41 17.34
N ASN A 572 23.42 3.86 17.47
CA ASN A 572 23.08 5.28 17.65
C ASN A 572 22.17 5.46 18.89
N ASP A 573 22.20 6.63 19.53
CA ASP A 573 21.45 6.90 20.76
C ASP A 573 19.92 6.97 20.52
N ASP A 574 19.52 7.40 19.32
CA ASP A 574 18.15 7.29 18.80
C ASP A 574 17.80 5.86 18.36
N SER A 575 18.68 4.88 18.62
CA SER A 575 18.44 3.45 18.45
C SER A 575 18.04 2.72 19.75
N VAL A 576 17.75 3.46 20.81
CA VAL A 576 17.36 2.95 22.14
C VAL A 576 15.95 3.47 22.48
N ALA A 577 15.07 2.58 22.94
CA ALA A 577 13.64 2.84 23.14
C ALA A 577 13.29 3.86 24.25
#